data_AF-A0A7S3BWW9-F1
#
_entry.id   AF-A0A7S3BWW9-F1
#
_cell.length_a   1.000
_cell.length_b   1.000
_cell.length_c   1.000
_cell.angle_alpha   90.00
_cell.angle_beta   90.00
_cell.angle_gamma   90.00
#
_symmetry.space_group_name_H-M   'P 1'
#
loop_
_entity.id
_entity.type
_entity.pdbx_description
1 polymer ?
#
loop_
_entity_poly.entity_id
_entity_poly.type
_entity_poly.pdbx_seq_one_letter_code
_entity_poly.pdbx_strand_id
1 'polypeptide(L)'
;AGGEQGAARSANLLAPWLHNLTRDERVLRHVRQIIGDDIFCWQADVMHKPDGSAHWCSLHQDAFIPGELRLAPCTYGKDPFEQLVSAWIALTPSTIASGAVRVIRGTHRLGLLPHALTKRPGQANQNDSNMLAAGQTVDDEALVATAQARGVPLSADEERVLELKPG
;
A
#
# COMPACT_ATOMS: atom_id res chain seq x y z
N ALA A 1 -1.08 -10.38 -27.53
CA ALA A 1 -0.24 -11.05 -26.54
C ALA A 1 -0.55 -10.43 -25.17
N GLY A 2 -1.43 -11.08 -24.40
CA GLY A 2 -1.80 -10.64 -23.06
C GLY A 2 -0.73 -11.08 -22.08
N GLY A 3 0.15 -10.16 -21.69
CA GLY A 3 1.05 -10.38 -20.56
C GLY A 3 0.27 -10.20 -19.27
N GLU A 4 0.32 -11.19 -18.39
CA GLU A 4 -0.14 -11.04 -17.00
C GLU A 4 0.63 -9.89 -16.37
N GLN A 5 -0.04 -8.75 -16.16
CA GLN A 5 0.51 -7.61 -15.43
C GLN A 5 0.41 -7.90 -13.93
N GLY A 6 1.26 -8.81 -13.44
CA GLY A 6 1.60 -8.81 -12.03
C GLY A 6 2.48 -7.59 -11.74
N ALA A 7 2.17 -6.83 -10.69
CA ALA A 7 3.09 -5.80 -10.21
C ALA A 7 4.43 -6.48 -9.90
N ALA A 8 5.49 -6.15 -10.67
CA ALA A 8 6.83 -6.63 -10.40
C ALA A 8 7.24 -6.07 -9.04
N ARG A 9 7.41 -6.94 -8.04
CA ARG A 9 7.88 -6.52 -6.71
C ARG A 9 9.33 -6.07 -6.79
N SER A 10 9.65 -5.00 -6.09
CA SER A 10 10.97 -4.36 -6.06
C SER A 10 11.42 -3.89 -7.44
N ALA A 11 10.50 -3.24 -8.19
CA ALA A 11 10.79 -2.66 -9.50
C ALA A 11 11.94 -1.64 -9.45
N ASN A 12 12.21 -1.04 -8.30
CA ASN A 12 13.35 -0.17 -8.03
C ASN A 12 14.73 -0.82 -8.24
N LEU A 13 14.82 -2.15 -8.30
CA LEU A 13 16.07 -2.85 -8.64
C LEU A 13 16.34 -2.87 -10.14
N LEU A 14 15.30 -2.71 -10.97
CA LEU A 14 15.37 -2.81 -12.42
C LEU A 14 15.17 -1.46 -13.12
N ALA A 15 14.58 -0.48 -12.44
CA ALA A 15 14.26 0.83 -12.97
C ALA A 15 15.07 1.94 -12.26
N PRO A 16 16.12 2.50 -12.87
CA PRO A 16 16.96 3.53 -12.25
C PRO A 16 16.19 4.78 -11.81
N TRP A 17 15.15 5.18 -12.55
CA TRP A 17 14.34 6.33 -12.16
C TRP A 17 13.58 6.09 -10.85
N LEU A 18 13.07 4.86 -10.63
CA LEU A 18 12.36 4.48 -9.43
C LEU A 18 13.35 4.30 -8.27
N HIS A 19 14.53 3.73 -8.54
CA HIS A 19 15.64 3.69 -7.58
C HIS A 19 16.00 5.09 -7.07
N ASN A 20 16.12 6.07 -7.97
CA ASN A 20 16.42 7.45 -7.59
C ASN A 20 15.29 8.06 -6.77
N LEU A 21 14.03 7.76 -7.10
CA LEU A 21 12.87 8.24 -6.34
C LEU A 21 12.88 7.72 -4.90
N THR A 22 13.31 6.47 -4.66
CA THR A 22 13.46 5.93 -3.29
C THR A 22 14.52 6.64 -2.43
N ARG A 23 15.38 7.46 -3.07
CA ARG A 23 16.44 8.25 -2.41
C ARG A 23 16.19 9.75 -2.48
N ASP A 24 15.03 10.17 -2.97
CA ASP A 24 14.73 11.58 -3.16
C ASP A 24 14.50 12.26 -1.81
N GLU A 25 15.29 13.30 -1.53
CA GLU A 25 15.22 14.04 -0.26
C GLU A 25 13.87 14.73 -0.02
N ARG A 26 13.10 15.02 -1.09
CA ARG A 26 11.73 15.54 -0.96
C ARG A 26 10.81 14.51 -0.33
N VAL A 27 11.09 13.22 -0.51
CA VAL A 27 10.34 12.10 0.11
C VAL A 27 10.97 11.75 1.45
N LEU A 28 12.28 11.51 1.50
CA LEU A 28 12.98 11.02 2.68
C LEU A 28 12.87 11.98 3.87
N ARG A 29 12.85 13.31 3.65
CA ARG A 29 12.63 14.28 4.74
C ARG A 29 11.36 14.01 5.55
N HIS A 30 10.28 13.56 4.90
CA HIS A 30 9.01 13.29 5.54
C HIS A 30 8.99 11.89 6.18
N VAL A 31 9.62 10.91 5.55
CA VAL A 31 9.77 9.57 6.13
C VAL A 31 10.59 9.62 7.42
N ARG A 32 11.69 10.40 7.44
CA ARG A 32 12.54 10.58 8.63
C ARG A 32 11.79 11.15 9.84
N GLN A 33 10.79 12.00 9.59
CA GLN A 33 9.94 12.55 10.67
C GLN A 33 9.08 11.49 11.35
N ILE A 34 8.85 10.34 10.70
CA ILE A 34 8.00 9.26 11.21
C ILE A 34 8.84 8.14 11.84
N ILE A 35 9.86 7.65 11.13
CA ILE A 35 10.63 6.45 11.53
C ILE A 35 12.10 6.72 11.89
N GLY A 36 12.56 7.97 11.80
CA GLY A 36 13.95 8.35 12.05
C GLY A 36 14.86 8.21 10.82
N ASP A 37 16.17 8.39 11.04
CA ASP A 37 17.15 8.55 9.97
C ASP A 37 17.64 7.23 9.34
N ASP A 38 17.50 6.11 10.05
CA ASP A 38 17.92 4.79 9.59
C ASP A 38 16.82 4.15 8.72
N ILE A 39 16.83 4.48 7.43
CA ILE A 39 15.79 4.11 6.48
C ILE A 39 16.27 3.02 5.53
N PHE A 40 15.52 1.91 5.50
CA PHE A 40 15.68 0.84 4.52
C PHE A 40 14.47 0.73 3.59
N CYS A 41 14.64 1.04 2.30
CA CYS A 41 13.61 0.82 1.29
C CYS A 41 13.70 -0.61 0.74
N TRP A 42 12.88 -1.50 1.29
CA TRP A 42 12.84 -2.91 0.92
C TRP A 42 12.03 -3.22 -0.35
N GLN A 43 11.03 -2.39 -0.67
CA GLN A 43 10.19 -2.54 -1.86
C GLN A 43 9.72 -1.16 -2.37
N ALA A 44 9.74 -0.97 -3.70
CA ALA A 44 9.10 0.16 -4.36
C ALA A 44 8.60 -0.28 -5.74
N ASP A 45 7.31 -0.09 -5.97
CA ASP A 45 6.57 -0.59 -7.13
C ASP A 45 5.68 0.50 -7.73
N VAL A 46 5.26 0.31 -8.98
CA VAL A 46 4.35 1.22 -9.68
C VAL A 46 2.97 0.60 -9.77
N MET A 47 1.98 1.31 -9.22
CA MET A 47 0.57 0.94 -9.32
C MET A 47 -0.06 1.70 -10.50
N HIS A 48 -0.22 1.03 -11.64
CA HIS A 48 -0.74 1.64 -12.87
C HIS A 48 -2.20 1.25 -13.11
N LYS A 49 -3.06 2.24 -13.33
CA LYS A 49 -4.45 2.07 -13.76
C LYS A 49 -4.65 2.74 -15.12
N PRO A 50 -4.71 1.98 -16.22
CA PRO A 50 -5.05 2.52 -17.54
C PRO A 50 -6.42 3.20 -17.55
N ASP A 51 -6.65 4.07 -18.54
CA ASP A 51 -7.99 4.63 -18.75
C ASP A 51 -9.03 3.53 -19.03
N GLY A 52 -10.24 3.70 -18.51
CA GLY A 52 -11.31 2.69 -18.57
C GLY A 52 -11.00 1.36 -17.86
N SER A 53 -9.90 1.26 -17.12
CA SER A 53 -9.52 0.05 -16.40
C SER A 53 -10.54 -0.31 -15.32
N ALA A 54 -10.92 -1.58 -15.28
CA ALA A 54 -11.71 -2.13 -14.19
C ALA A 54 -10.87 -2.37 -12.92
N HIS A 55 -9.54 -2.18 -12.97
CA HIS A 55 -8.64 -2.54 -11.86
C HIS A 55 -8.86 -1.72 -10.58
N TRP A 56 -8.92 -2.42 -9.44
CA TRP A 56 -9.20 -1.84 -8.13
C TRP A 56 -8.40 -2.52 -7.01
N CYS A 57 -8.49 -1.99 -5.79
CA CYS A 57 -7.92 -2.60 -4.58
C CYS A 57 -9.00 -2.64 -3.51
N SER A 58 -9.15 -3.79 -2.86
CA SER A 58 -9.99 -3.94 -1.67
C SER A 58 -9.45 -3.09 -0.50
N LEU A 59 -10.30 -2.87 0.51
CA LEU A 59 -9.82 -2.30 1.77
C LEU A 59 -8.78 -3.25 2.37
N HIS A 60 -7.56 -2.79 2.59
CA HIS A 60 -6.46 -3.59 3.12
C HIS A 60 -5.52 -2.74 3.99
N GLN A 61 -4.62 -3.40 4.71
CA GLN A 61 -3.47 -2.78 5.36
C GLN A 61 -2.19 -3.29 4.69
N ASP A 62 -1.32 -2.38 4.24
CA ASP A 62 -0.05 -2.72 3.55
C ASP A 62 0.86 -3.62 4.39
N ALA A 63 0.76 -3.50 5.73
CA ALA A 63 1.44 -4.35 6.70
C ALA A 63 1.02 -5.83 6.64
N PHE A 64 -0.16 -6.14 6.09
CA PHE A 64 -0.63 -7.51 5.98
C PHE A 64 0.08 -8.25 4.84
N ILE A 65 0.95 -9.19 5.21
CA ILE A 65 1.62 -10.11 4.28
C ILE A 65 0.98 -11.50 4.46
N PRO A 66 0.26 -12.02 3.43
CA PRO A 66 -0.32 -13.35 3.50
C PRO A 66 0.75 -14.45 3.63
N GLY A 67 0.52 -15.42 4.54
CA GLY A 67 1.40 -16.58 4.75
C GLY A 67 2.24 -16.50 6.02
N GLU A 68 3.26 -17.36 6.12
CA GLU A 68 4.13 -17.48 7.31
C GLU A 68 5.18 -16.36 7.42
N LEU A 69 5.30 -15.50 6.41
CA LEU A 69 6.18 -14.34 6.44
C LEU A 69 5.52 -13.19 7.20
N ARG A 70 5.15 -13.45 8.47
CA ARG A 70 4.95 -12.37 9.42
C ARG A 70 6.35 -11.90 9.80
N LEU A 71 6.62 -10.61 9.62
CA LEU A 71 7.87 -10.04 10.14
C LEU A 71 7.97 -10.47 11.60
N ALA A 72 9.02 -11.20 11.94
CA ALA A 72 9.28 -11.59 13.32
C ALA A 72 9.32 -10.32 14.17
N PRO A 73 8.95 -10.37 15.46
CA PRO A 73 9.10 -9.23 16.35
C PRO A 73 10.49 -8.62 16.16
N CYS A 74 10.56 -7.32 15.86
CA CYS A 74 11.84 -6.65 15.74
C CYS A 74 12.61 -6.87 17.04
N THR A 75 13.90 -7.19 16.94
CA THR A 75 14.83 -7.46 18.05
C THR A 75 14.99 -6.32 19.06
N TYR A 76 14.22 -5.24 18.90
CA TYR A 76 14.20 -4.03 19.72
C TYR A 76 12.90 -3.86 20.54
N GLY A 77 12.04 -4.90 20.63
CA GLY A 77 10.87 -4.90 21.52
C GLY A 77 9.69 -4.05 21.05
N LYS A 78 9.68 -3.63 19.78
CA LYS A 78 8.55 -2.97 19.11
C LYS A 78 7.92 -3.91 18.09
N ASP A 79 6.61 -3.77 17.88
CA ASP A 79 5.96 -4.44 16.76
C ASP A 79 6.65 -3.95 15.45
N PRO A 80 7.15 -4.85 14.59
CA PRO A 80 7.80 -4.47 13.32
C PRO A 80 6.91 -3.58 12.45
N PHE A 81 5.59 -3.60 12.63
CA PHE A 81 4.66 -2.75 11.90
C PHE A 81 4.66 -1.28 12.38
N GLU A 82 5.18 -0.97 13.57
CA GLU A 82 5.29 0.42 14.06
C GLU A 82 6.37 1.23 13.32
N GLN A 83 7.30 0.56 12.64
CA GLN A 83 8.41 1.20 11.91
C GLN A 83 8.28 1.06 10.40
N LEU A 84 7.12 0.62 9.90
CA LEU A 84 6.86 0.47 8.47
C LEU A 84 6.03 1.65 7.95
N VAL A 85 6.52 2.31 6.91
CA VAL A 85 5.83 3.41 6.24
C VAL A 85 5.80 3.16 4.73
N SER A 86 4.62 3.34 4.13
CA SER A 86 4.44 3.39 2.67
C SER A 86 4.37 4.85 2.20
N ALA A 87 5.25 5.23 1.28
CA ALA A 87 5.17 6.53 0.59
C ALA A 87 4.47 6.35 -0.77
N TRP A 88 3.26 6.90 -0.91
CA TRP A 88 2.50 6.90 -2.16
C TRP A 88 2.76 8.19 -2.93
N ILE A 89 3.41 8.08 -4.10
CA ILE A 89 3.82 9.22 -4.93
C ILE A 89 3.01 9.20 -6.22
N ALA A 90 2.26 10.27 -6.47
CA ALA A 90 1.48 10.44 -7.69
C ALA A 90 2.40 10.84 -8.85
N LEU A 91 2.57 9.94 -9.84
CA LEU A 91 3.30 10.23 -11.08
C LEU A 91 2.41 10.91 -12.13
N THR A 92 1.09 10.82 -11.96
CA THR A 92 0.04 11.45 -12.76
C THR A 92 -1.04 11.99 -11.82
N PRO A 93 -1.97 12.86 -12.28
CA PRO A 93 -3.06 13.35 -11.43
C PRO A 93 -3.88 12.21 -10.79
N SER A 94 -3.80 12.12 -9.46
CA SER A 94 -4.55 11.17 -8.63
C SER A 94 -5.88 11.79 -8.21
N THR A 95 -6.96 11.40 -8.88
CA THR A 95 -8.32 11.91 -8.66
C THR A 95 -9.29 10.76 -8.40
N ILE A 96 -10.49 11.06 -7.92
CA ILE A 96 -11.54 10.05 -7.78
C ILE A 96 -11.82 9.36 -9.13
N ALA A 97 -11.84 10.13 -10.23
CA ALA A 97 -12.09 9.62 -11.57
C ALA A 97 -10.95 8.71 -12.08
N SER A 98 -9.69 9.02 -11.77
CA SER A 98 -8.54 8.18 -12.11
C SER A 98 -8.27 7.04 -11.10
N GLY A 99 -9.16 6.84 -10.13
CA GLY A 99 -9.07 5.76 -9.16
C GLY A 99 -8.04 5.99 -8.05
N ALA A 100 -7.95 7.23 -7.54
CA ALA A 100 -7.10 7.60 -6.41
C ALA A 100 -7.23 6.64 -5.22
N VAL A 101 -6.11 6.40 -4.55
CA VAL A 101 -6.08 5.69 -3.26
C VAL A 101 -6.99 6.40 -2.27
N ARG A 102 -7.77 5.64 -1.50
CA ARG A 102 -8.62 6.16 -0.44
C ARG A 102 -8.16 5.61 0.90
N VAL A 103 -8.25 6.44 1.94
CA VAL A 103 -7.92 6.04 3.31
C VAL A 103 -9.07 6.32 4.27
N ILE A 104 -9.21 5.48 5.29
CA ILE A 104 -10.04 5.77 6.46
C ILE A 104 -9.10 6.34 7.54
N ARG A 105 -9.34 7.58 7.96
CA ARG A 105 -8.48 8.25 8.94
C ARG A 105 -8.52 7.52 10.29
N GLY A 106 -7.35 7.35 10.92
CA GLY A 106 -7.21 6.80 12.26
C GLY A 106 -7.24 5.27 12.37
N THR A 107 -7.58 4.53 11.32
CA THR A 107 -7.66 3.06 11.38
C THR A 107 -6.32 2.36 11.61
N HIS A 108 -5.19 3.01 11.31
CA HIS A 108 -3.85 2.52 11.65
C HIS A 108 -3.64 2.30 13.16
N ARG A 109 -4.42 3.00 14.01
CA ARG A 109 -4.37 2.89 15.48
C ARG A 109 -5.09 1.64 16.01
N LEU A 110 -5.79 0.91 15.14
CA LEU A 110 -6.49 -0.33 15.50
C LEU A 110 -5.55 -1.55 15.44
N GLY A 111 -4.27 -1.35 15.13
CA GLY A 111 -3.32 -2.42 14.87
C GLY A 111 -3.61 -3.14 13.54
N LEU A 112 -3.03 -4.32 13.38
CA LEU A 112 -3.28 -5.19 12.23
C LEU A 112 -4.62 -5.93 12.41
N LEU A 113 -5.61 -5.58 11.59
CA LEU A 113 -6.94 -6.18 11.59
C LEU A 113 -6.91 -7.57 10.91
N PRO A 114 -7.87 -8.46 11.25
CA PRO A 114 -8.09 -9.68 10.51
C PRO A 114 -8.32 -9.39 9.01
N HIS A 115 -7.77 -10.23 8.14
CA HIS A 115 -7.96 -10.13 6.70
C HIS A 115 -8.51 -11.44 6.15
N ALA A 116 -9.55 -11.35 5.33
CA ALA A 116 -10.03 -12.45 4.50
C ALA A 116 -9.24 -12.47 3.18
N LEU A 117 -8.91 -13.67 2.70
CA LEU A 117 -8.26 -13.86 1.41
C LEU A 117 -9.30 -14.34 0.39
N THR A 118 -9.37 -13.70 -0.77
CA THR A 118 -10.19 -14.22 -1.89
C THR A 118 -9.46 -15.29 -2.70
N LYS A 119 -8.14 -15.46 -2.50
CA LYS A 119 -7.36 -16.57 -3.06
C LYS A 119 -7.12 -17.67 -2.03
N ARG A 120 -7.37 -18.93 -2.43
CA ARG A 120 -6.74 -20.10 -1.79
C ARG A 120 -5.30 -20.23 -2.27
N PRO A 121 -4.35 -20.71 -1.45
CA PRO A 121 -2.97 -20.96 -1.89
C PRO A 121 -2.95 -21.82 -3.16
N GLY A 122 -2.26 -21.36 -4.21
CA GLY A 122 -2.12 -22.08 -5.48
C GLY A 122 -3.20 -21.85 -6.54
N GLN A 123 -4.15 -20.92 -6.35
CA GLN A 123 -5.15 -20.58 -7.37
C GLN A 123 -4.95 -19.18 -7.95
N ALA A 124 -5.21 -19.04 -9.26
CA ALA A 124 -5.31 -17.74 -9.93
C ALA A 124 -6.47 -16.92 -9.34
N ASN A 125 -6.39 -15.60 -9.47
CA ASN A 125 -7.45 -14.71 -9.02
C ASN A 125 -8.76 -15.07 -9.74
N GLN A 126 -9.87 -15.26 -9.02
CA GLN A 126 -11.20 -15.40 -9.63
C GLN A 126 -11.90 -14.05 -9.81
N ASN A 127 -11.30 -12.96 -9.30
CA ASN A 127 -11.78 -11.59 -9.40
C ASN A 127 -10.72 -10.73 -10.12
N ASP A 128 -10.68 -10.87 -11.44
CA ASP A 128 -9.58 -10.50 -12.34
C ASP A 128 -9.12 -9.03 -12.27
N SER A 129 -9.88 -8.17 -11.60
CA SER A 129 -9.58 -6.74 -11.49
C SER A 129 -8.99 -6.30 -10.15
N ASN A 130 -9.01 -7.12 -9.09
CA ASN A 130 -8.33 -6.76 -7.84
C ASN A 130 -6.81 -6.87 -8.00
N MET A 131 -6.09 -5.77 -7.81
CA MET A 131 -4.64 -5.68 -7.98
C MET A 131 -3.83 -6.24 -6.80
N LEU A 132 -4.47 -6.65 -5.70
CA LEU A 132 -3.77 -7.25 -4.56
C LEU A 132 -3.42 -8.72 -4.83
N ALA A 133 -2.16 -9.08 -4.59
CA ALA A 133 -1.60 -10.38 -4.96
C ALA A 133 -2.35 -11.58 -4.34
N ALA A 134 -2.91 -11.45 -3.13
CA ALA A 134 -3.75 -12.49 -2.51
C ALA A 134 -5.25 -12.14 -2.51
N GLY A 135 -5.62 -11.03 -3.16
CA GLY A 135 -6.97 -10.50 -3.15
C GLY A 135 -7.50 -10.27 -1.73
N GLN A 136 -6.60 -9.92 -0.79
CA GLN A 136 -6.93 -9.75 0.62
C GLN A 136 -7.85 -8.55 0.86
N THR A 137 -8.73 -8.66 1.85
CA THR A 137 -9.55 -7.55 2.34
C THR A 137 -9.61 -7.59 3.85
N VAL A 138 -9.73 -6.45 4.52
CA VAL A 138 -10.05 -6.39 5.95
C VAL A 138 -11.38 -7.12 6.17
N ASP A 139 -11.39 -8.02 7.15
CA ASP A 139 -12.56 -8.83 7.55
C ASP A 139 -13.40 -8.07 8.57
N ASP A 140 -13.92 -6.92 8.14
CA ASP A 140 -14.83 -6.06 8.90
C ASP A 140 -15.78 -5.37 7.91
N GLU A 141 -17.01 -5.87 7.81
CA GLU A 141 -18.01 -5.38 6.86
C GLU A 141 -18.34 -3.89 7.07
N ALA A 142 -18.34 -3.41 8.31
CA ALA A 142 -18.66 -2.01 8.63
C ALA A 142 -17.53 -1.08 8.17
N LEU A 143 -16.27 -1.47 8.35
CA LEU A 143 -15.12 -0.73 7.83
C LEU A 143 -15.06 -0.79 6.30
N VAL A 144 -15.36 -1.93 5.68
CA VAL A 144 -15.44 -2.06 4.21
C VAL A 144 -16.50 -1.10 3.65
N ALA A 145 -17.70 -1.10 4.24
CA ALA A 145 -18.76 -0.16 3.85
C ALA A 145 -18.35 1.31 4.05
N THR A 146 -17.64 1.60 5.16
CA THR A 146 -17.10 2.94 5.43
C THR A 146 -16.07 3.36 4.39
N ALA A 147 -15.17 2.48 3.96
CA ALA A 147 -14.18 2.77 2.93
C ALA A 147 -14.85 3.15 1.60
N GLN A 148 -15.90 2.42 1.23
CA GLN A 148 -16.65 2.65 -0.01
C GLN A 148 -17.40 4.00 0.03
N ALA A 149 -18.05 4.30 1.15
CA ALA A 149 -18.89 5.49 1.30
C ALA A 149 -18.13 6.78 1.65
N ARG A 150 -17.04 6.68 2.43
CA ARG A 150 -16.41 7.84 3.11
C ARG A 150 -14.88 7.87 3.02
N GLY A 151 -14.25 6.95 2.29
CA GLY A 151 -12.81 6.99 2.08
C GLY A 151 -12.37 8.30 1.42
N VAL A 152 -11.38 8.97 2.00
CA VAL A 152 -10.87 10.24 1.48
C VAL A 152 -9.76 9.97 0.46
N PRO A 153 -9.83 10.52 -0.77
CA PRO A 153 -8.79 10.31 -1.77
C PRO A 153 -7.46 10.96 -1.35
N LEU A 154 -6.34 10.33 -1.69
CA LEU A 154 -5.04 10.98 -1.74
C LEU A 154 -4.97 11.77 -3.06
N SER A 155 -5.17 13.08 -3.00
CA SER A 155 -5.07 13.97 -4.17
C SER A 155 -3.62 14.35 -4.46
N ALA A 156 -3.32 14.64 -5.73
CA ALA A 156 -2.00 15.10 -6.17
C ALA A 156 -1.61 16.49 -5.64
N ASP A 157 -2.61 17.30 -5.23
CA ASP A 157 -2.41 18.66 -4.70
C ASP A 157 -2.08 18.69 -3.19
N GLU A 158 -2.09 17.53 -2.54
CA GLU A 158 -1.68 17.38 -1.15
C GLU A 158 -0.45 16.46 -1.13
N GLU A 159 0.77 17.01 -1.01
CA GLU A 159 1.95 16.24 -0.60
C GLU A 159 1.64 15.62 0.78
N ARG A 160 0.98 14.46 0.79
CA ARG A 160 0.68 13.69 1.99
C ARG A 160 1.49 12.42 1.93
N VAL A 161 2.71 12.52 2.44
CA VAL A 161 3.22 11.38 3.21
C VAL A 161 2.22 11.22 4.35
N LEU A 162 1.53 10.07 4.41
CA LEU A 162 0.66 9.75 5.52
C LEU A 162 1.49 9.86 6.79
N GLU A 163 1.33 10.97 7.52
CA GLU A 163 1.90 11.19 8.82
C GLU A 163 1.20 10.22 9.79
N LEU A 164 1.69 8.97 9.81
CA LEU A 164 1.35 7.99 10.82
C LEU A 164 2.06 8.47 12.09
N LYS A 165 1.38 9.31 12.86
CA LYS A 165 1.90 9.69 14.17
C LYS A 165 1.98 8.43 15.02
N PRO A 166 3.14 8.09 15.61
CA PRO A 166 3.19 7.05 16.62
C PRO A 166 2.27 7.47 17.77
N GLY A 167 1.34 6.60 18.11
CA GLY A 167 0.48 6.70 19.28
C GLY A 167 0.69 5.47 20.13
#